data_AF-A0A1X7S432-F1
#
_entry.id   AF-A0A1X7S432-F1
#
_cell.length_a   1.000
_cell.length_b   1.000
_cell.length_c   1.000
_cell.angle_alpha   90.00
_cell.angle_beta   90.00
_cell.angle_gamma   90.00
#
_symmetry.space_group_name_H-M   'P 1'
#
loop_
_entity.id
_entity.type
_entity.pdbx_description
1 polymer ?
#
loop_
_entity_poly.entity_id
_entity_poly.type
_entity_poly.pdbx_seq_one_letter_code
_entity_poly.pdbx_strand_id
1 'polypeptide(L)'
;MGYTHYWRISSATDWQKTWPQLVLDARLIIEAADVPLTKYGTKSGREGEPEISDQAIYLNGDYKSHESFILEPETTKFSFCKTARKQYDIVVSSILLRASQLAGTAISVSSDGTWDRDWKPAQRLVKELWPEEEIRRPWGEEDE
;
A
#
# COMPACT_ATOMS: atom_id res chain seq x y z
N MET A 1 -19.70 3.49 5.64
CA MET A 1 -18.38 4.11 5.37
C MET A 1 -17.31 3.16 5.90
N GLY A 2 -16.25 2.91 5.13
CA GLY A 2 -15.20 1.95 5.49
C GLY A 2 -13.86 2.68 5.61
N TYR A 3 -12.93 2.13 6.40
CA TYR A 3 -11.57 2.64 6.54
C TYR A 3 -10.82 2.57 5.20
N THR A 4 -10.32 3.72 4.75
CA THR A 4 -9.77 3.94 3.40
C THR A 4 -8.35 4.49 3.43
N HIS A 5 -7.55 4.07 2.46
CA HIS A 5 -6.27 4.68 2.10
C HIS A 5 -6.37 5.31 0.73
N TYR A 6 -5.75 6.46 0.56
CA TYR A 6 -5.79 7.28 -0.64
C TYR A 6 -4.38 7.54 -1.14
N TRP A 7 -4.21 7.64 -2.45
CA TRP A 7 -2.98 8.11 -3.03
C TRP A 7 -3.20 8.86 -4.34
N ARG A 8 -2.24 9.71 -4.67
CA ARG A 8 -2.19 10.44 -5.94
C ARG A 8 -0.77 10.50 -6.44
N ILE A 9 -0.56 10.11 -7.69
CA ILE A 9 0.73 10.27 -8.37
C ILE A 9 0.82 11.68 -8.96
N SER A 10 1.82 12.44 -8.53
CA SER A 10 2.05 13.84 -8.89
C SER A 10 3.13 14.00 -9.97
N SER A 11 4.06 13.03 -10.10
CA SER A 11 5.08 12.98 -11.14
C SER A 11 5.17 11.56 -11.70
N ALA A 12 4.64 11.34 -12.91
CA ALA A 12 4.70 10.03 -13.58
C ALA A 12 6.14 9.55 -13.78
N THR A 13 7.03 10.47 -14.18
CA THR A 13 8.42 10.15 -14.49
C THR A 13 9.20 9.69 -13.25
N ASP A 14 9.05 10.37 -12.12
CA ASP A 14 9.75 9.99 -10.90
C ASP A 14 9.09 8.78 -10.22
N TRP A 15 7.78 8.66 -10.36
CA TRP A 15 7.05 7.46 -9.95
C TRP A 15 7.54 6.21 -10.70
N GLN A 16 7.66 6.29 -12.02
CA GLN A 16 8.13 5.18 -12.84
C GLN A 16 9.57 4.77 -12.50
N LYS A 17 10.46 5.72 -12.16
CA LYS A 17 11.83 5.41 -11.69
C LYS A 17 11.84 4.64 -10.36
N THR A 18 10.85 4.88 -9.50
CA THR A 18 10.72 4.24 -8.19
C THR A 18 10.19 2.82 -8.29
N TRP A 19 9.40 2.54 -9.32
CA TRP A 19 8.64 1.31 -9.47
C TRP A 19 9.46 0.02 -9.32
N PRO A 20 10.64 -0.15 -9.96
CA PRO A 20 11.40 -1.40 -9.84
C PRO A 20 11.78 -1.74 -8.41
N GLN A 21 12.19 -0.74 -7.61
CA GLN A 21 12.52 -0.96 -6.20
C GLN A 21 11.27 -1.25 -5.38
N LEU A 22 10.17 -0.51 -5.63
CA LEU A 22 8.91 -0.74 -4.92
C LEU A 22 8.36 -2.16 -5.15
N VAL A 23 8.52 -2.72 -6.35
CA VAL A 23 8.11 -4.10 -6.64
C VAL A 23 8.91 -5.12 -5.82
N LEU A 24 10.22 -4.92 -5.67
CA LEU A 24 11.06 -5.77 -4.82
C LEU A 24 10.66 -5.66 -3.35
N ASP A 25 10.49 -4.42 -2.88
CA ASP A 25 10.14 -4.14 -1.49
C ASP A 25 8.72 -4.64 -1.14
N ALA A 26 7.78 -4.58 -2.09
CA ALA A 26 6.43 -5.12 -1.93
C ALA A 26 6.45 -6.64 -1.72
N ARG A 27 7.36 -7.37 -2.37
CA ARG A 27 7.51 -8.82 -2.14
C ARG A 27 7.99 -9.11 -0.72
N LEU A 28 8.99 -8.35 -0.25
CA LEU A 28 9.50 -8.47 1.12
C LEU A 28 8.41 -8.15 2.16
N ILE A 29 7.61 -7.11 1.92
CA ILE A 29 6.47 -6.75 2.77
C ILE A 29 5.44 -7.88 2.81
N ILE A 30 5.10 -8.46 1.66
CA ILE A 30 4.12 -9.55 1.58
C ILE A 30 4.63 -10.78 2.34
N GLU A 31 5.89 -11.15 2.14
CA GLU A 31 6.52 -12.29 2.83
C GLU A 31 6.56 -12.07 4.35
N ALA A 32 6.98 -10.88 4.80
CA ALA A 32 7.09 -10.58 6.22
C ALA A 32 5.73 -10.37 6.92
N ALA A 33 4.71 -9.90 6.20
CA ALA A 33 3.36 -9.76 6.74
C ALA A 33 2.70 -11.11 7.03
N ASP A 34 3.03 -12.14 6.25
CA ASP A 34 2.51 -13.51 6.37
C ASP A 34 0.97 -13.57 6.52
N VAL A 35 0.26 -12.79 5.70
CA VAL A 35 -1.21 -12.78 5.65
C VAL A 35 -1.72 -13.41 4.35
N PRO A 36 -2.87 -14.09 4.36
CA PRO A 36 -3.46 -14.61 3.12
C PRO A 36 -3.83 -13.49 2.15
N LEU A 37 -3.34 -13.59 0.91
CA LEU A 37 -3.63 -12.65 -0.17
C LEU A 37 -4.21 -13.38 -1.39
N THR A 38 -4.94 -12.63 -2.21
CA THR A 38 -5.42 -13.04 -3.55
C THR A 38 -5.23 -11.88 -4.52
N LYS A 39 -5.54 -12.07 -5.80
CA LYS A 39 -5.61 -10.96 -6.75
C LYS A 39 -6.87 -10.14 -6.57
N TYR A 40 -8.04 -10.79 -6.52
CA TYR A 40 -9.33 -10.13 -6.38
C TYR A 40 -10.31 -10.92 -5.51
N GLY A 41 -11.26 -10.20 -4.89
CA GLY A 41 -12.39 -10.78 -4.18
C GLY A 41 -13.58 -10.97 -5.11
N THR A 42 -14.22 -12.15 -5.11
CA THR A 42 -15.44 -12.41 -5.89
C THR A 42 -16.62 -12.70 -4.95
N LYS A 43 -17.85 -12.60 -5.46
CA LYS A 43 -19.07 -13.02 -4.72
C LYS A 43 -19.06 -14.51 -4.37
N SER A 44 -18.30 -15.32 -5.12
CA SER A 44 -18.16 -16.77 -4.93
C SER A 44 -16.90 -17.15 -4.14
N GLY A 45 -16.03 -16.21 -3.76
CA GLY A 45 -14.84 -16.46 -2.96
C GLY A 45 -13.56 -15.81 -3.50
N ARG A 46 -12.50 -16.61 -3.61
CA ARG A 46 -11.12 -16.19 -3.91
C ARG A 46 -10.76 -16.61 -5.32
N GLU A 47 -10.09 -15.75 -6.09
CA GLU A 47 -9.55 -16.18 -7.38
C GLU A 47 -8.29 -15.36 -7.74
N GLY A 48 -7.29 -16.05 -8.28
CA GLY A 48 -6.01 -15.49 -8.71
C GLY A 48 -4.97 -15.29 -7.60
N GLU A 49 -3.72 -15.58 -7.94
CA GLU A 49 -2.53 -15.19 -7.15
C GLU A 49 -2.32 -13.67 -7.22
N PRO A 50 -1.90 -13.00 -6.14
CA PRO A 50 -1.52 -11.60 -6.17
C PRO A 50 -0.53 -11.31 -7.30
N GLU A 51 -0.75 -10.22 -8.02
CA GLU A 51 0.20 -9.77 -9.03
C GLU A 51 1.14 -8.74 -8.41
N ILE A 52 2.43 -9.07 -8.39
CA ILE A 52 3.50 -8.15 -8.01
C ILE A 52 4.46 -8.20 -9.19
N SER A 53 4.39 -7.22 -10.07
CA SER A 53 5.07 -7.23 -11.36
C SER A 53 5.54 -5.83 -11.76
N ASP A 54 6.26 -5.76 -12.87
CA ASP A 54 6.58 -4.52 -13.55
C ASP A 54 5.32 -3.80 -14.08
N GLN A 55 4.19 -4.48 -14.21
CA GLN A 55 2.93 -3.91 -14.71
C GLN A 55 2.02 -3.40 -13.59
N ALA A 56 1.95 -4.11 -12.45
CA ALA A 56 1.09 -3.73 -11.34
C ALA A 56 1.50 -4.38 -10.01
N ILE A 57 1.11 -3.71 -8.93
CA ILE A 57 0.88 -4.33 -7.61
C ILE A 57 -0.63 -4.44 -7.46
N TYR A 58 -1.17 -5.63 -7.67
CA TYR A 58 -2.60 -5.93 -7.62
C TYR A 58 -2.84 -7.09 -6.66
N LEU A 59 -3.39 -6.75 -5.49
CA LEU A 59 -3.71 -7.70 -4.44
C LEU A 59 -5.03 -7.37 -3.74
N ASN A 60 -5.57 -8.36 -3.06
CA ASN A 60 -6.66 -8.27 -2.12
C ASN A 60 -6.36 -9.24 -0.97
N GLY A 61 -7.12 -9.18 0.13
CA GLY A 61 -7.01 -10.20 1.18
C GLY A 61 -7.89 -11.42 0.90
N ASP A 62 -8.25 -12.14 1.96
CA ASP A 62 -9.11 -13.32 1.90
C ASP A 62 -10.58 -13.04 1.47
N TYR A 63 -11.44 -14.06 1.53
CA TYR A 63 -12.86 -13.99 1.14
C TYR A 63 -13.70 -12.94 1.90
N LYS A 64 -13.22 -12.40 3.01
CA LYS A 64 -13.89 -11.33 3.75
C LYS A 64 -13.38 -9.95 3.33
N SER A 65 -12.39 -9.86 2.46
CA SER A 65 -11.76 -8.60 2.09
C SER A 65 -12.67 -7.69 1.30
N HIS A 66 -12.34 -6.40 1.28
CA HIS A 66 -13.33 -5.37 0.99
C HIS A 66 -13.17 -4.81 -0.43
N GLU A 67 -12.03 -4.18 -0.72
CA GLU A 67 -11.70 -3.70 -2.07
C GLU A 67 -10.29 -4.19 -2.45
N SER A 68 -10.07 -4.46 -3.74
CA SER A 68 -8.73 -4.78 -4.22
C SER A 68 -7.84 -3.54 -4.23
N PHE A 69 -6.60 -3.71 -3.82
CA PHE A 69 -5.55 -2.71 -3.95
C PHE A 69 -4.90 -2.85 -5.32
N ILE A 70 -4.83 -1.75 -6.06
CA ILE A 70 -4.19 -1.70 -7.39
C ILE A 70 -3.30 -0.46 -7.44
N LEU A 71 -2.01 -0.68 -7.66
CA LEU A 71 -1.02 0.36 -7.89
C LEU A 71 -0.26 0.04 -9.18
N GLU A 72 -0.04 1.05 -10.02
CA GLU A 72 0.48 0.88 -11.39
C GLU A 72 1.61 1.90 -11.65
N PRO A 73 2.62 1.57 -12.46
CA PRO A 73 3.72 2.47 -12.80
C PRO A 73 3.31 3.60 -13.76
N GLU A 74 2.34 3.34 -14.63
CA GLU A 74 1.94 4.24 -15.72
C GLU A 74 0.62 4.95 -15.42
N THR A 75 0.51 5.53 -14.21
CA THR A 75 -0.68 6.30 -13.80
C THR A 75 -0.34 7.65 -13.19
N THR A 76 -1.22 8.63 -13.40
CA THR A 76 -1.16 9.98 -12.80
C THR A 76 -2.42 10.33 -12.02
N LYS A 77 -3.24 9.32 -11.71
CA LYS A 77 -4.58 9.52 -11.17
C LYS A 77 -4.60 9.36 -9.66
N PHE A 78 -5.58 10.04 -9.06
CA PHE A 78 -6.02 9.73 -7.71
C PHE A 78 -6.65 8.32 -7.69
N SER A 79 -6.32 7.54 -6.68
CA SER A 79 -6.93 6.23 -6.42
C SER A 79 -7.01 5.99 -4.92
N PHE A 80 -7.76 4.96 -4.53
CA PHE A 80 -7.98 4.61 -3.14
C PHE A 80 -8.28 3.12 -2.98
N CYS A 81 -8.13 2.61 -1.76
CA CYS A 81 -8.52 1.26 -1.41
C CYS A 81 -9.10 1.25 0.00
N LYS A 82 -10.34 0.76 0.12
CA LYS A 82 -10.96 0.51 1.41
C LYS A 82 -10.61 -0.90 1.88
N THR A 83 -9.85 -0.98 2.97
CA THR A 83 -9.48 -2.26 3.59
C THR A 83 -10.43 -2.65 4.71
N ALA A 84 -11.16 -1.68 5.27
CA ALA A 84 -12.01 -1.87 6.45
C ALA A 84 -11.26 -2.49 7.65
N ARG A 85 -9.95 -2.20 7.79
CA ARG A 85 -9.06 -2.72 8.85
C ARG A 85 -8.94 -4.25 8.85
N LYS A 86 -9.12 -4.88 7.70
CA LYS A 86 -9.00 -6.34 7.54
C LYS A 86 -7.53 -6.74 7.48
N GLN A 87 -7.24 -8.04 7.58
CA GLN A 87 -5.88 -8.55 7.79
C GLN A 87 -4.86 -8.05 6.74
N TYR A 88 -5.24 -7.97 5.46
CA TYR A 88 -4.36 -7.46 4.39
C TYR A 88 -4.07 -5.96 4.45
N ASP A 89 -4.73 -5.21 5.35
CA ASP A 89 -4.48 -3.78 5.55
C ASP A 89 -3.02 -3.49 5.87
N ILE A 90 -2.35 -4.37 6.63
CA ILE A 90 -0.92 -4.22 6.94
C ILE A 90 -0.07 -4.22 5.68
N VAL A 91 -0.43 -5.03 4.67
CA VAL A 91 0.28 -5.10 3.39
C VAL A 91 0.04 -3.81 2.60
N VAL A 92 -1.23 -3.39 2.46
CA VAL A 92 -1.59 -2.17 1.72
C VAL A 92 -0.93 -0.93 2.32
N SER A 93 -1.06 -0.72 3.62
CA SER A 93 -0.49 0.44 4.31
C SER A 93 1.05 0.42 4.32
N SER A 94 1.69 -0.74 4.43
CA SER A 94 3.16 -0.85 4.34
C SER A 94 3.67 -0.55 2.93
N ILE A 95 3.00 -1.03 1.88
CA ILE A 95 3.37 -0.72 0.49
C ILE A 95 3.23 0.78 0.22
N LEU A 96 2.14 1.42 0.68
CA LEU A 96 1.95 2.86 0.52
C LEU A 96 2.97 3.68 1.32
N LEU A 97 3.30 3.25 2.55
CA LEU A 97 4.36 3.87 3.35
C LEU A 97 5.70 3.79 2.61
N ARG A 98 6.05 2.59 2.12
CA ARG A 98 7.30 2.38 1.39
C ARG A 98 7.35 3.18 0.08
N ALA A 99 6.24 3.22 -0.65
CA ALA A 99 6.10 4.04 -1.85
C ALA A 99 6.39 5.52 -1.55
N SER A 100 5.86 6.06 -0.45
CA SER A 100 6.13 7.45 -0.06
C SER A 100 7.60 7.71 0.31
N GLN A 101 8.28 6.76 0.95
CA GLN A 101 9.70 6.89 1.29
C GLN A 101 10.58 6.91 0.05
N LEU A 102 10.30 6.04 -0.92
CA LEU A 102 11.09 5.90 -2.13
C LEU A 102 10.82 7.05 -3.13
N ALA A 103 9.55 7.41 -3.32
CA ALA A 103 9.14 8.32 -4.38
C ALA A 103 9.06 9.80 -3.93
N GLY A 104 9.17 10.06 -2.61
CA GLY A 104 9.07 11.39 -2.04
C GLY A 104 7.80 12.11 -2.52
N THR A 105 7.94 13.30 -3.09
CA THR A 105 6.81 14.12 -3.56
C THR A 105 6.15 13.60 -4.85
N ALA A 106 6.68 12.55 -5.50
CA ALA A 106 6.06 11.97 -6.69
C ALA A 106 4.76 11.22 -6.37
N ILE A 107 4.54 10.84 -5.12
CA ILE A 107 3.29 10.29 -4.60
C ILE A 107 2.85 11.06 -3.35
N SER A 108 1.55 11.32 -3.24
CA SER A 108 0.93 11.79 -2.00
C SER A 108 0.04 10.68 -1.47
N VAL A 109 0.20 10.31 -0.20
CA VAL A 109 -0.57 9.25 0.48
C VAL A 109 -1.33 9.87 1.65
N SER A 110 -2.59 9.49 1.84
CA SER A 110 -3.39 9.85 3.02
C SER A 110 -4.32 8.70 3.44
N SER A 111 -4.97 8.81 4.60
CA SER A 111 -5.79 7.75 5.18
C SER A 111 -6.86 8.32 6.11
N ASP A 112 -7.99 7.63 6.23
CA ASP A 112 -8.99 7.89 7.29
C ASP A 112 -8.48 7.48 8.69
N GLY A 113 -7.27 6.92 8.78
CA GLY A 113 -6.66 6.38 9.99
C GLY A 113 -5.73 7.34 10.70
N THR A 114 -5.52 7.04 11.96
CA THR A 114 -4.54 7.74 12.79
C THR A 114 -3.16 7.12 12.63
N TRP A 115 -2.14 7.98 12.58
CA TRP A 115 -0.74 7.55 12.49
C TRP A 115 -0.33 6.66 13.67
N ASP A 116 -0.63 7.08 14.90
CA ASP A 116 -0.14 6.40 16.12
C ASP A 116 -0.88 5.11 16.49
N ARG A 117 -2.01 4.80 15.82
CA ARG A 117 -2.80 3.60 16.09
C ARG A 117 -3.03 2.76 14.83
N ASP A 118 -3.67 3.32 13.82
CA ASP A 118 -4.09 2.55 12.65
C ASP A 118 -2.88 2.20 11.74
N TRP A 119 -1.88 3.08 11.64
CA TRP A 119 -0.67 2.85 10.83
C TRP A 119 0.52 2.25 11.60
N LYS A 120 0.38 2.05 12.92
CA LYS A 120 1.45 1.47 13.76
C LYS A 120 1.91 0.08 13.31
N PRO A 121 1.04 -0.82 12.82
CA PRO A 121 1.48 -2.10 12.26
C PRO A 121 2.39 -1.93 11.04
N ALA A 122 2.05 -1.04 10.11
CA ALA A 122 2.87 -0.76 8.93
C ALA A 122 4.21 -0.13 9.31
N GLN A 123 4.21 0.82 10.24
CA GLN A 123 5.46 1.42 10.74
C GLN A 123 6.41 0.37 11.31
N ARG A 124 5.89 -0.58 12.10
CA ARG A 124 6.70 -1.68 12.67
C ARG A 124 7.27 -2.57 11.57
N LEU A 125 6.41 -3.04 10.65
CA LEU A 125 6.83 -3.95 9.58
C LEU A 125 7.88 -3.31 8.68
N VAL A 126 7.67 -2.05 8.25
CA VAL A 126 8.64 -1.32 7.43
C VAL A 126 9.93 -1.04 8.23
N LYS A 127 9.85 -0.74 9.53
CA LYS A 127 11.04 -0.55 10.37
C LYS A 127 11.83 -1.83 10.58
N GLU A 128 11.17 -2.99 10.65
CA GLU A 128 11.82 -4.30 10.75
C GLU A 128 12.58 -4.65 9.46
N LEU A 129 11.99 -4.35 8.30
CA LEU A 129 12.60 -4.61 6.99
C LEU A 129 13.73 -3.60 6.65
N TRP A 130 13.58 -2.35 7.06
CA TRP A 130 14.54 -1.26 6.79
C TRP A 130 14.92 -0.51 8.09
N PRO A 131 15.70 -1.13 8.99
CA PRO A 131 15.98 -0.59 10.33
C PRO A 131 16.80 0.71 10.33
N GLU A 132 17.57 0.97 9.29
CA GLU A 132 18.38 2.20 9.16
C GLU A 132 17.59 3.38 8.58
N GLU A 133 16.41 3.13 8.01
CA GLU A 133 15.60 4.17 7.41
C GLU A 133 14.67 4.85 8.44
N GLU A 134 14.49 6.15 8.27
CA GLU A 134 13.55 6.93 9.09
C GLU A 134 12.12 6.72 8.57
N ILE A 135 11.21 6.36 9.48
CA ILE A 135 9.78 6.22 9.18
C ILE A 135 9.11 7.56 9.44
N ARG A 136 8.58 8.18 8.39
CA ARG A 136 7.85 9.46 8.48
C ARG A 136 6.41 9.27 8.05
N ARG A 137 5.51 10.04 8.67
CA ARG A 137 4.10 10.07 8.26
C ARG A 137 4.00 10.62 6.83
N PRO A 138 3.34 9.91 5.89
CA PRO A 138 3.25 10.34 4.49
C PRO A 138 2.39 11.59 4.25
N TRP A 139 1.49 11.92 5.17
CA TRP A 139 0.66 13.13 5.13
C TRP A 139 1.01 14.11 6.25
N GLY A 140 0.73 15.40 6.03
CA GLY A 140 0.87 16.44 7.05
C GLY A 140 -0.06 16.21 8.24
N GLU A 141 0.19 16.90 9.35
CA GLU A 141 -0.96 17.32 10.16
C GLU A 141 -1.68 18.25 9.21
N GLU A 142 -2.87 17.88 8.72
CA GLU A 142 -3.70 18.92 8.13
C GLU A 142 -3.84 19.97 9.22
N ASP A 143 -3.28 21.15 8.98
CA ASP A 143 -3.60 22.35 9.74
C ASP A 143 -5.13 22.37 9.86
N GLU A 144 -5.61 22.47 11.10
CA GLU A 144 -7.03 22.54 11.48
C GLU A 144 -7.87 23.49 10.60
#